data_AF-A0A945X8I2-F1
#
_entry.id   AF-A0A945X8I2-F1
#
_cell.length_a   1.000
_cell.length_b   1.000
_cell.length_c   1.000
_cell.angle_alpha   90.00
_cell.angle_beta   90.00
_cell.angle_gamma   90.00
#
_symmetry.space_group_name_H-M   'P 1'
#
loop_
_entity.id
_entity.type
_entity.pdbx_description
1 polymer ?
#
loop_
_entity_poly.entity_id
_entity_poly.type
_entity_poly.pdbx_seq_one_letter_code
_entity_poly.pdbx_strand_id
1 'polypeptide(L)'
;MSKAKQIFIVGSSRSGTTMMGRILGNHSDVFTFKELHFFGTIWTNNSDKKLNRTEQVHLLSRLFCIQERGIFNQNNFIEFKGKSEKILAEDISSPLKIYELFLATISKENGSSISCEQTPKNLYYLEEILDFFPDAKVINLVRDQRDVLLSQKNKWKRRFLGAKSIPMIEAIR
;
A
#
# COMPACT_ATOMS: atom_id res chain seq x y z
N MET A 1 -21.14 8.43 -14.55
CA MET A 1 -20.69 7.91 -13.24
C MET A 1 -19.17 7.91 -13.25
N SER A 2 -18.52 8.52 -12.25
CA SER A 2 -17.05 8.44 -12.10
C SER A 2 -16.68 6.96 -11.90
N LYS A 3 -15.87 6.41 -12.82
CA LYS A 3 -15.40 5.02 -12.76
C LYS A 3 -14.13 5.02 -11.91
N ALA A 4 -14.30 5.01 -10.59
CA ALA A 4 -13.20 5.03 -9.64
C ALA A 4 -12.13 3.98 -9.99
N LYS A 5 -10.87 4.39 -10.09
CA LYS A 5 -9.74 3.50 -10.42
C LYS A 5 -8.94 3.07 -9.19
N GLN A 6 -9.03 3.84 -8.11
CA GLN A 6 -8.36 3.60 -6.84
C GLN A 6 -9.39 3.61 -5.70
N ILE A 7 -9.24 2.65 -4.79
CA ILE A 7 -9.89 2.62 -3.48
C ILE A 7 -8.77 2.68 -2.43
N PHE A 8 -8.89 3.59 -1.47
CA PHE A 8 -8.02 3.66 -0.30
C PHE A 8 -8.81 3.32 0.96
N ILE A 9 -8.43 2.22 1.61
CA ILE A 9 -8.96 1.83 2.92
C ILE A 9 -8.04 2.41 3.98
N VAL A 10 -8.54 3.40 4.70
CA VAL A 10 -7.78 4.14 5.72
C VAL A 10 -8.42 3.98 7.10
N GLY A 11 -7.74 4.45 8.13
CA GLY A 11 -8.28 4.50 9.49
C GLY A 11 -7.20 4.30 10.54
N SER A 12 -7.62 4.13 11.79
CA SER A 12 -6.68 3.78 12.85
C SER A 12 -6.17 2.33 12.68
N SER A 13 -4.91 2.08 13.06
CA SER A 13 -4.43 0.71 13.19
C SER A 13 -5.39 -0.07 14.10
N ARG A 14 -5.72 -1.32 13.74
CA ARG A 14 -6.66 -2.21 14.47
C ARG A 14 -8.16 -1.88 14.34
N SER A 15 -8.55 -0.97 13.45
CA SER A 15 -9.97 -0.71 13.16
C SER A 15 -10.61 -1.76 12.24
N GLY A 16 -9.83 -2.68 11.65
CA GLY A 16 -10.34 -3.71 10.74
C GLY A 16 -10.08 -3.44 9.25
N THR A 17 -9.19 -2.51 8.92
CA THR A 17 -8.77 -2.22 7.53
C THR A 17 -8.37 -3.47 6.73
N THR A 18 -7.58 -4.38 7.32
CA THR A 18 -7.20 -5.65 6.66
C THR A 18 -8.40 -6.53 6.36
N MET A 19 -9.41 -6.55 7.24
CA MET A 19 -10.63 -7.32 7.02
C MET A 19 -11.43 -6.71 5.86
N MET A 20 -11.59 -5.38 5.84
CA MET A 20 -12.24 -4.68 4.73
C MET A 20 -11.51 -4.92 3.41
N GLY A 21 -10.18 -4.86 3.39
CA GLY A 21 -9.38 -5.14 2.19
C GLY A 21 -9.60 -6.55 1.65
N ARG A 22 -9.71 -7.55 2.55
CA ARG A 22 -10.04 -8.93 2.16
C ARG A 22 -11.46 -9.07 1.59
N ILE A 23 -12.43 -8.36 2.16
CA ILE A 23 -13.81 -8.37 1.67
C ILE A 23 -13.84 -7.79 0.24
N LEU A 24 -13.24 -6.62 0.02
CA LEU A 24 -13.20 -6.01 -1.32
C LEU A 24 -12.38 -6.84 -2.31
N GLY A 25 -11.29 -7.46 -1.87
CA GLY A 25 -10.44 -8.31 -2.71
C GLY A 25 -11.10 -9.61 -3.20
N ASN A 26 -12.29 -9.96 -2.70
CA ASN A 26 -13.09 -11.05 -3.26
C ASN A 26 -13.86 -10.64 -4.53
N HIS A 27 -13.94 -9.34 -4.86
CA HIS A 27 -14.62 -8.86 -6.05
C HIS A 27 -13.67 -8.96 -7.27
N SER A 28 -14.15 -9.52 -8.40
CA SER A 28 -13.34 -9.75 -9.60
C SER A 28 -12.61 -8.49 -10.11
N ASP A 29 -13.30 -7.36 -10.03
CA ASP A 29 -12.78 -6.10 -10.56
C ASP A 29 -11.81 -5.38 -9.61
N VAL A 30 -11.62 -5.86 -8.37
CA VAL A 30 -10.82 -5.20 -7.35
C VAL A 30 -9.61 -6.04 -6.95
N PHE A 31 -8.42 -5.49 -7.14
CA PHE A 31 -7.20 -6.07 -6.60
C PHE A 31 -6.80 -5.36 -5.31
N THR A 32 -6.77 -6.10 -4.20
CA THR A 32 -6.31 -5.58 -2.90
C THR A 32 -4.82 -5.82 -2.70
N PHE A 33 -4.07 -4.75 -2.44
CA PHE A 33 -2.63 -4.81 -2.22
C PHE A 33 -2.26 -5.34 -0.83
N LYS A 34 -0.97 -5.58 -0.58
CA LYS A 34 -0.43 -5.63 0.79
C LYS A 34 -0.26 -4.21 1.31
N GLU A 35 0.05 -4.02 2.59
CA GLU A 35 0.27 -2.67 3.13
C GLU A 35 1.54 -2.11 2.48
N LEU A 36 1.38 -1.17 1.55
CA LEU A 36 2.47 -0.65 0.73
C LEU A 36 3.31 0.36 1.49
N HIS A 37 2.70 1.09 2.44
CA HIS A 37 3.33 2.20 3.16
C HIS A 37 4.05 3.18 2.24
N PHE A 38 3.48 3.47 1.07
CA PHE A 38 4.08 4.43 0.14
C PHE A 38 4.13 5.82 0.77
N PHE A 39 2.97 6.34 1.19
CA PHE A 39 2.86 7.62 1.87
C PHE A 39 3.46 7.54 3.29
N GLY A 40 4.34 8.48 3.61
CA GLY A 40 4.99 8.65 4.91
C GLY A 40 6.18 7.73 5.20
N THR A 41 6.45 6.72 4.38
CA THR A 41 7.66 5.86 4.53
C THR A 41 8.54 5.85 3.27
N ILE A 42 7.95 5.88 2.08
CA ILE A 42 8.70 5.92 0.81
C ILE A 42 8.65 7.32 0.20
N TRP A 43 7.48 7.95 0.27
CA TRP A 43 7.21 9.29 -0.23
C TRP A 43 6.73 10.20 0.90
N THR A 44 7.16 11.46 0.87
CA THR A 44 6.69 12.52 1.77
C THR A 44 6.41 13.79 0.95
N ASN A 45 5.56 14.69 1.46
CA ASN A 45 5.20 15.95 0.80
C ASN A 45 6.41 16.85 0.44
N ASN A 46 7.53 16.76 1.18
CA ASN A 46 8.78 17.46 0.85
C ASN A 46 9.61 16.78 -0.26
N SER A 47 9.10 15.73 -0.91
CA SER A 47 9.84 14.89 -1.86
C SER A 47 9.47 15.11 -3.33
N ASP A 48 9.03 16.31 -3.72
CA ASP A 48 8.85 16.75 -5.13
C ASP A 48 10.16 16.76 -5.96
N LYS A 49 11.21 16.14 -5.45
CA LYS A 49 12.45 15.87 -6.15
C LYS A 49 12.15 14.95 -7.34
N LYS A 50 12.45 15.45 -8.54
CA LYS A 50 12.48 14.64 -9.76
C LYS A 50 13.47 13.48 -9.58
N LEU A 51 12.99 12.27 -9.80
CA LEU A 51 13.79 11.06 -9.69
C LEU A 51 14.62 10.85 -10.95
N ASN A 52 15.91 10.57 -10.78
CA ASN A 52 16.73 10.07 -11.88
C ASN A 52 16.36 8.62 -12.23
N ARG A 53 16.78 8.14 -13.40
CA ARG A 53 16.40 6.82 -13.89
C ARG A 53 16.68 5.68 -12.90
N THR A 54 17.81 5.73 -12.20
CA THR A 54 18.18 4.72 -11.18
C THR A 54 17.23 4.76 -9.99
N GLU A 55 16.91 5.97 -9.49
CA GLU A 55 15.95 6.17 -8.41
C GLU A 55 14.54 5.68 -8.79
N GLN A 56 14.11 5.89 -10.04
CA GLN A 56 12.81 5.40 -10.53
C GLN A 56 12.75 3.86 -10.52
N VAL A 57 13.77 3.21 -11.06
CA VAL A 57 13.88 1.74 -11.08
C VAL A 57 13.94 1.18 -9.66
N HIS A 58 14.69 1.81 -8.76
CA HIS A 58 14.77 1.41 -7.36
C HIS A 58 13.42 1.55 -6.66
N LEU A 59 12.71 2.66 -6.87
CA LEU A 59 11.40 2.88 -6.28
C LEU A 59 10.40 1.81 -6.71
N LEU A 60 10.30 1.57 -8.02
CA LEU A 60 9.37 0.57 -8.56
C LEU A 60 9.73 -0.85 -8.09
N SER A 61 11.04 -1.17 -8.04
CA SER A 61 11.52 -2.47 -7.55
C SER A 61 11.20 -2.67 -6.07
N ARG A 62 11.29 -1.60 -5.27
CA ARG A 62 10.93 -1.61 -3.86
C ARG A 62 9.44 -1.84 -3.66
N LEU A 63 8.58 -1.21 -4.47
CA LEU A 63 7.13 -1.44 -4.45
C LEU A 63 6.78 -2.89 -4.79
N PHE A 64 7.39 -3.48 -5.82
CA PHE A 64 7.22 -4.91 -6.13
C PHE A 64 7.67 -5.80 -4.97
N CYS A 65 8.82 -5.50 -4.36
CA CYS A 65 9.33 -6.24 -3.22
C CYS A 65 8.36 -6.20 -2.03
N ILE A 66 7.78 -5.04 -1.72
CA ILE A 66 6.80 -4.88 -0.63
C ILE A 66 5.51 -5.65 -0.95
N GLN A 67 5.03 -5.62 -2.19
CA GLN A 67 3.84 -6.38 -2.58
C GLN A 67 4.09 -7.89 -2.49
N GLU A 68 5.27 -8.36 -2.89
CA GLU A 68 5.59 -9.79 -2.87
C GLU A 68 5.89 -10.30 -1.45
N ARG A 69 6.69 -9.56 -0.68
CA ARG A 69 7.28 -10.04 0.59
C ARG A 69 6.75 -9.33 1.83
N GLY A 70 5.99 -8.26 1.67
CA GLY A 70 5.50 -7.39 2.74
C GLY A 70 6.54 -6.35 3.18
N ILE A 71 6.08 -5.36 3.94
CA ILE A 71 6.90 -4.20 4.34
C ILE A 71 8.13 -4.55 5.20
N PHE A 72 8.11 -5.67 5.93
CA PHE A 72 9.21 -6.03 6.83
C PHE A 72 10.38 -6.77 6.16
N ASN A 73 10.26 -7.14 4.87
CA ASN A 73 11.27 -7.94 4.18
C ASN A 73 11.67 -7.31 2.83
N GLN A 74 12.37 -6.18 2.89
CA GLN A 74 12.73 -5.36 1.72
C GLN A 74 14.16 -5.59 1.20
N ASN A 75 14.98 -6.42 1.87
CA ASN A 75 16.44 -6.44 1.69
C ASN A 75 16.90 -6.81 0.27
N ASN A 76 16.07 -7.51 -0.51
CA ASN A 76 16.43 -7.97 -1.86
C ASN A 76 15.52 -7.39 -2.95
N PHE A 77 15.16 -6.10 -2.86
CA PHE A 77 14.38 -5.46 -3.93
C PHE A 77 15.08 -5.49 -5.30
N ILE A 78 16.40 -5.70 -5.33
CA ILE A 78 17.22 -5.82 -6.55
C ILE A 78 16.72 -6.95 -7.47
N GLU A 79 16.13 -8.02 -6.94
CA GLU A 79 15.57 -9.11 -7.74
C GLU A 79 14.46 -8.62 -8.70
N PHE A 80 13.78 -7.52 -8.37
CA PHE A 80 12.74 -6.92 -9.19
C PHE A 80 13.26 -5.90 -10.21
N LYS A 81 14.57 -5.60 -10.22
CA LYS A 81 15.17 -4.59 -11.09
C LYS A 81 14.84 -4.82 -12.57
N GLY A 82 15.04 -6.05 -13.06
CA GLY A 82 14.76 -6.38 -14.45
C GLY A 82 13.28 -6.28 -14.83
N LYS A 83 12.35 -6.53 -13.90
CA LYS A 83 10.91 -6.30 -14.11
C LYS A 83 10.62 -4.79 -14.17
N SER A 84 11.18 -4.03 -13.24
CA SER A 84 11.01 -2.57 -13.17
C SER A 84 11.53 -1.86 -14.42
N GLU A 85 12.71 -2.24 -14.91
CA GLU A 85 13.29 -1.66 -16.13
C GLU A 85 12.42 -1.89 -17.38
N LYS A 86 11.81 -3.08 -17.50
CA LYS A 86 10.90 -3.40 -18.60
C LYS A 86 9.60 -2.61 -18.55
N ILE A 87 9.07 -2.36 -17.35
CA ILE A 87 7.80 -1.66 -17.15
C ILE A 87 7.97 -0.15 -17.32
N LEU A 88 9.11 0.40 -16.89
CA LEU A 88 9.44 1.81 -17.08
C LEU A 88 9.90 2.06 -18.52
N ALA A 89 9.01 1.96 -19.50
CA ALA A 89 9.34 2.23 -20.91
C ALA A 89 9.68 3.71 -21.17
N GLU A 90 9.11 4.62 -20.38
CA GLU A 90 9.33 6.06 -20.44
C GLU A 90 9.95 6.58 -19.13
N ASP A 91 10.54 7.78 -19.19
CA ASP A 91 11.15 8.43 -18.03
C ASP A 91 10.07 9.11 -17.18
N ILE A 92 9.76 8.53 -16.02
CA ILE A 92 8.72 9.04 -15.12
C ILE A 92 9.41 9.70 -13.94
N SER A 93 9.62 11.00 -14.05
CA SER A 93 10.34 11.77 -13.01
C SER A 93 9.58 11.92 -11.69
N SER A 94 8.25 11.72 -11.66
CA SER A 94 7.43 11.88 -10.45
C SER A 94 7.27 10.56 -9.67
N PRO A 95 7.60 10.51 -8.37
CA PRO A 95 7.38 9.34 -7.52
C PRO A 95 5.92 8.88 -7.49
N LEU A 96 4.97 9.83 -7.46
CA LEU A 96 3.54 9.55 -7.43
C LEU A 96 3.06 8.91 -8.74
N LYS A 97 3.63 9.32 -9.88
CA LYS A 97 3.34 8.69 -11.19
C LYS A 97 3.91 7.27 -11.28
N ILE A 98 5.06 7.00 -10.67
CA ILE A 98 5.59 5.62 -10.55
C ILE A 98 4.68 4.77 -9.67
N TYR A 99 4.18 5.33 -8.57
CA TYR A 99 3.22 4.66 -7.71
C TYR A 99 1.91 4.35 -8.44
N GLU A 100 1.37 5.29 -9.21
CA GLU A 100 0.21 5.06 -10.08
C GLU A 100 0.46 3.95 -11.12
N LEU A 101 1.61 3.99 -11.80
CA LEU A 101 2.01 2.96 -12.76
C LEU A 101 2.08 1.57 -12.09
N PHE A 102 2.66 1.51 -10.89
CA PHE A 102 2.75 0.29 -10.10
C PHE A 102 1.37 -0.27 -9.78
N LEU A 103 0.44 0.56 -9.26
CA LEU A 103 -0.92 0.15 -8.93
C LEU A 103 -1.66 -0.37 -10.16
N ALA A 104 -1.58 0.35 -11.29
CA ALA A 104 -2.21 -0.03 -12.54
C ALA A 104 -1.64 -1.35 -13.09
N THR A 105 -0.32 -1.52 -13.03
CA THR A 105 0.36 -2.71 -13.55
C THR A 105 -0.04 -3.97 -12.80
N ILE A 106 0.05 -3.95 -11.47
CA ILE A 106 -0.31 -5.12 -10.64
C ILE A 106 -1.80 -5.45 -10.75
N SER A 107 -2.68 -4.44 -10.72
CA SER A 107 -4.13 -4.68 -10.85
C SER A 107 -4.45 -5.33 -12.19
N LYS A 108 -3.87 -4.84 -13.28
CA LYS A 108 -4.03 -5.41 -14.63
C LYS A 108 -3.46 -6.82 -14.75
N GLU A 109 -2.28 -7.08 -14.19
CA GLU A 109 -1.68 -8.44 -14.16
C GLU A 109 -2.59 -9.46 -13.45
N ASN A 110 -3.43 -9.01 -12.51
CA ASN A 110 -4.38 -9.84 -11.78
C ASN A 110 -5.81 -9.78 -12.35
N GLY A 111 -6.01 -9.19 -13.53
CA GLY A 111 -7.32 -9.12 -14.19
C GLY A 111 -8.32 -8.15 -13.58
N SER A 112 -7.87 -7.25 -12.69
CA SER A 112 -8.72 -6.27 -12.01
C SER A 112 -8.56 -4.88 -12.60
N SER A 113 -9.63 -4.09 -12.55
CA SER A 113 -9.64 -2.71 -13.07
C SER A 113 -9.52 -1.65 -11.97
N ILE A 114 -9.74 -2.04 -10.71
CA ILE A 114 -9.71 -1.17 -9.54
C ILE A 114 -8.58 -1.63 -8.62
N SER A 115 -7.72 -0.69 -8.27
CA SER A 115 -6.66 -0.89 -7.28
C SER A 115 -7.17 -0.55 -5.88
N CYS A 116 -7.05 -1.46 -4.93
CA CYS A 116 -7.46 -1.24 -3.54
C CYS A 116 -6.25 -1.28 -2.60
N GLU A 117 -5.86 -0.12 -2.08
CA GLU A 117 -4.77 0.01 -1.13
C GLU A 117 -5.30 0.18 0.29
N GLN A 118 -4.75 -0.57 1.25
CA GLN A 118 -5.26 -0.68 2.62
C GLN A 118 -4.22 -0.41 3.71
N THR A 119 -3.33 0.57 3.51
CA THR A 119 -2.45 1.07 4.57
C THR A 119 -3.23 2.04 5.47
N PRO A 120 -3.46 1.71 6.76
CA PRO A 120 -4.28 2.55 7.65
C PRO A 120 -3.77 4.00 7.75
N LYS A 121 -2.44 4.16 7.77
CA LYS A 121 -1.75 5.45 7.92
C LYS A 121 -1.94 6.40 6.74
N ASN A 122 -2.46 5.94 5.60
CA ASN A 122 -2.80 6.81 4.48
C ASN A 122 -3.89 7.84 4.87
N LEU A 123 -4.58 7.62 6.00
CA LEU A 123 -5.43 8.63 6.65
C LEU A 123 -4.74 10.00 6.80
N TYR A 124 -3.44 10.03 7.08
CA TYR A 124 -2.69 11.28 7.28
C TYR A 124 -2.26 11.97 5.99
N TYR A 125 -2.49 11.33 4.84
CA TYR A 125 -2.09 11.81 3.52
C TYR A 125 -3.29 11.91 2.57
N LEU A 126 -4.50 12.06 3.12
CA LEU A 126 -5.72 12.05 2.31
C LEU A 126 -5.80 13.23 1.36
N GLU A 127 -5.29 14.39 1.75
CA GLU A 127 -5.24 15.58 0.90
C GLU A 127 -4.37 15.29 -0.33
N GLU A 128 -3.14 14.84 -0.14
CA GLU A 128 -2.21 14.54 -1.24
C GLU A 128 -2.69 13.36 -2.11
N ILE A 129 -3.34 12.36 -1.50
CA ILE A 129 -3.97 11.25 -2.22
C ILE A 129 -5.09 11.75 -3.12
N LEU A 130 -6.00 12.60 -2.62
CA LEU A 130 -7.14 13.08 -3.37
C LEU A 130 -6.76 14.16 -4.40
N ASP A 131 -5.74 14.96 -4.12
CA ASP A 131 -5.18 15.91 -5.08
C ASP A 131 -4.56 15.18 -6.28
N PHE A 132 -3.83 14.09 -6.03
CA PHE A 132 -3.18 13.32 -7.10
C PHE A 132 -4.13 12.31 -7.78
N PHE A 133 -5.05 11.71 -7.03
CA PHE A 133 -6.08 10.77 -7.52
C PHE A 133 -7.49 11.34 -7.25
N PRO A 134 -7.96 12.34 -8.03
CA PRO A 134 -9.23 13.03 -7.77
C PRO A 134 -10.47 12.13 -7.88
N ASP A 135 -10.37 11.05 -8.64
CA ASP A 135 -11.44 10.05 -8.78
C ASP A 135 -11.37 8.90 -7.76
N ALA A 136 -10.38 8.92 -6.85
CA ALA A 136 -10.24 7.88 -5.84
C ALA A 136 -11.43 7.87 -4.87
N LYS A 137 -11.76 6.66 -4.37
CA LYS A 137 -12.72 6.50 -3.28
C LYS A 137 -11.99 6.13 -2.01
N VAL A 138 -12.34 6.78 -0.91
CA VAL A 138 -11.73 6.55 0.40
C VAL A 138 -12.78 5.91 1.30
N ILE A 139 -12.40 4.79 1.92
CA ILE A 139 -13.21 4.11 2.94
C ILE A 139 -12.46 4.29 4.27
N ASN A 140 -12.96 5.18 5.13
CA ASN A 140 -12.39 5.44 6.44
C ASN A 140 -13.01 4.51 7.50
N LEU A 141 -12.22 3.57 8.01
CA LEU A 141 -12.67 2.59 9.00
C LEU A 141 -12.57 3.19 10.40
N VAL A 142 -13.74 3.44 10.99
CA VAL A 142 -13.90 3.93 12.36
C VAL A 142 -14.30 2.76 13.26
N ARG A 143 -13.59 2.61 14.38
CA ARG A 143 -13.88 1.65 15.45
C ARG A 143 -13.74 2.35 16.79
N ASP A 144 -14.48 1.88 17.80
CA ASP A 144 -14.35 2.36 19.17
C ASP A 144 -12.88 2.37 19.62
N GLN A 145 -12.43 3.49 20.18
CA GLN A 145 -11.03 3.68 20.56
C GLN A 145 -10.61 2.75 21.71
N ARG A 146 -11.53 2.39 22.61
CA ARG A 146 -11.27 1.44 23.71
C ARG A 146 -10.98 0.05 23.16
N ASP A 147 -11.72 -0.35 22.14
CA ASP A 147 -11.51 -1.59 21.39
C ASP A 147 -10.17 -1.61 20.65
N VAL A 148 -9.83 -0.48 20.00
CA VAL A 148 -8.56 -0.33 19.29
C VAL A 148 -7.39 -0.46 20.28
N LEU A 149 -7.45 0.24 21.42
CA LEU A 149 -6.44 0.16 22.48
C LEU A 149 -6.34 -1.26 23.05
N LEU A 150 -7.46 -1.92 23.34
CA LEU A 150 -7.48 -3.29 23.82
C LEU A 150 -6.86 -4.27 22.81
N SER A 151 -7.13 -4.07 21.51
CA SER A 151 -6.54 -4.88 20.43
C SER A 151 -5.04 -4.65 20.31
N GLN A 152 -4.57 -3.41 20.44
CA GLN A 152 -3.14 -3.06 20.46
C GLN A 152 -2.42 -3.70 21.65
N LYS A 153 -2.98 -3.57 22.87
CA LYS A 153 -2.43 -4.20 24.09
C LYS A 153 -2.28 -5.72 23.96
N ASN A 154 -3.16 -6.36 23.19
CA ASN A 154 -3.16 -7.81 22.96
C ASN A 154 -2.49 -8.22 21.63
N LYS A 155 -1.73 -7.34 20.95
CA LYS A 155 -1.09 -7.63 19.65
C LYS A 155 -0.19 -8.88 19.70
N TRP A 156 0.51 -9.09 20.81
CA TRP A 156 1.35 -10.27 21.06
C TRP A 156 0.58 -11.59 20.97
N LYS A 157 -0.72 -11.59 21.30
CA LYS A 157 -1.59 -12.78 21.21
C LYS A 157 -1.79 -13.26 19.78
N ARG A 158 -1.58 -12.41 18.76
CA ARG A 158 -1.80 -12.76 17.34
C ARG A 158 -0.95 -13.94 16.88
N ARG A 159 0.26 -14.13 17.43
CA ARG A 159 1.11 -15.28 17.09
C ARG A 159 0.44 -16.60 17.50
N PHE A 160 -0.20 -16.61 18.67
CA PHE A 160 -0.96 -17.77 19.16
C PHE A 160 -2.26 -18.00 18.39
N LEU A 161 -2.75 -16.98 17.67
CA LEU A 161 -3.93 -17.05 16.79
C LEU A 161 -3.56 -17.26 15.31
N GLY A 162 -2.34 -17.77 15.03
CA GLY A 162 -1.94 -18.19 13.68
C GLY A 162 -1.24 -17.14 12.82
N ALA A 163 -0.96 -15.93 13.33
CA ALA A 163 -0.17 -14.94 12.59
C ALA A 163 1.33 -15.30 12.59
N LYS A 164 1.84 -15.88 11.50
CA LYS A 164 3.24 -16.33 11.38
C LYS A 164 4.21 -15.26 10.87
N SER A 165 3.73 -14.21 10.22
CA SER A 165 4.55 -13.23 9.48
C SER A 165 4.94 -11.97 10.25
N ILE A 166 4.56 -11.82 11.51
CA ILE A 166 4.86 -10.62 12.31
C ILE A 166 6.14 -10.87 13.14
N PRO A 167 7.18 -10.04 12.98
CA PRO A 167 8.38 -10.10 13.81
C PRO A 167 8.04 -10.02 15.31
N MET A 168 8.78 -10.74 16.16
CA MET A 168 8.47 -10.79 17.59
C MET A 168 8.56 -9.41 18.26
N ILE A 169 9.55 -8.60 17.88
CA ILE A 169 9.71 -7.21 18.34
C ILE A 169 8.48 -6.37 17.99
N GLU A 170 7.95 -6.53 16.78
CA GLU A 170 6.73 -5.85 16.35
C GLU A 170 5.49 -6.36 17.08
N ALA A 171 5.44 -7.62 17.49
CA ALA A 171 4.28 -8.16 18.21
C ALA A 171 4.15 -7.60 19.65
N ILE A 172 5.25 -7.14 20.25
CA ILE A 172 5.33 -6.66 21.63
C ILE A 172 5.24 -5.12 21.72
N ARG A 173 5.57 -4.42 20.62
CA ARG A 173 5.43 -2.96 20.45
C ARG A 173 4.00 -2.53 20.18
#